data_AF-A0A822XWQ7-F1
#
_entry.id   AF-A0A822XWQ7-F1
#
_cell.length_a   1.000
_cell.length_b   1.000
_cell.length_c   1.000
_cell.angle_alpha   90.00
_cell.angle_beta   90.00
_cell.angle_gamma   90.00
#
_symmetry.space_group_name_H-M   'P 1'
#
loop_
_entity.id
_entity.type
_entity.pdbx_description
1 polymer ?
#
loop_
_entity_poly.entity_id
_entity_poly.type
_entity_poly.pdbx_seq_one_letter_code
_entity_poly.pdbx_strand_id
1 'polypeptide(L)'
;MLVLACRNRCFRGEGGMTMYVYRLDRFITNRSAMDFDFAHYMLMKRMKKGKDNLDARSQAYRNDLAEILGLNRSRILAFKESPPTPVDLIPHELSFSLLQLKHTRTQRHIPQTPEMVLDASELLDDYSLNLLDWSSSNVLSVALENTVYLWDASNKSVSELLTTNNENGPITSVS
;
A
#
# COMPACT_ATOMS: atom_id res chain seq x y z
N MET A 1 -15.41 -13.76 -24.07
CA MET A 1 -16.04 -13.91 -22.74
C MET A 1 -15.56 -12.76 -21.86
N LEU A 2 -16.45 -11.86 -21.45
CA LEU A 2 -16.13 -10.71 -20.61
C LEU A 2 -16.33 -11.06 -19.14
N VAL A 3 -15.27 -10.91 -18.36
CA VAL A 3 -15.27 -11.13 -16.91
C VAL A 3 -15.45 -9.79 -16.20
N LEU A 4 -16.60 -9.61 -15.56
CA LEU A 4 -16.87 -8.41 -14.77
C LEU A 4 -16.64 -8.71 -13.29
N ALA A 5 -15.72 -7.95 -12.70
CA ALA A 5 -15.57 -7.88 -11.25
C ALA A 5 -16.32 -6.65 -10.76
N CYS A 6 -17.42 -6.84 -10.04
CA CYS A 6 -18.16 -5.72 -9.45
C CYS A 6 -17.34 -5.11 -8.30
N ARG A 7 -16.53 -4.10 -8.62
CA ARG A 7 -15.96 -3.19 -7.62
C ARG A 7 -16.92 -2.02 -7.47
N ASN A 8 -17.84 -2.12 -6.52
CA ASN A 8 -18.31 -1.00 -5.68
C ASN A 8 -19.43 -1.45 -4.73
N ARG A 9 -19.05 -2.11 -3.63
CA ARG A 9 -19.76 -1.86 -2.37
C ARG A 9 -19.04 -0.70 -1.68
N CYS A 10 -19.53 0.51 -1.95
CA CYS A 10 -19.22 1.69 -1.17
C CYS A 10 -19.66 1.40 0.27
N PHE A 11 -18.70 1.12 1.15
CA PHE A 11 -18.95 0.92 2.56
C PHE A 11 -19.31 2.30 3.12
N ARG A 12 -20.60 2.57 3.24
CA ARG A 12 -21.12 3.71 3.99
C ARG A 12 -20.80 3.39 5.46
N GLY A 13 -19.59 3.76 5.88
CA GLY A 13 -19.11 3.56 7.24
C GLY A 13 -19.93 4.42 8.19
N GLU A 14 -20.72 3.75 9.03
CA GLU A 14 -21.33 4.37 10.20
C GLU A 14 -20.24 4.98 11.09
N GLY A 15 -20.53 6.16 11.63
CA GLY A 15 -19.59 7.01 12.37
C GLY A 15 -19.02 6.33 13.61
N GLY A 16 -17.84 5.75 13.45
CA GLY A 16 -16.89 5.53 14.54
C GLY A 16 -15.80 6.57 14.42
N MET A 17 -15.60 7.39 15.45
CA MET A 17 -14.55 8.41 15.52
C MET A 17 -13.18 7.72 15.43
N THR A 18 -12.64 7.61 14.21
CA THR A 18 -11.31 7.03 13.99
C THR A 18 -10.29 8.03 14.52
N MET A 19 -9.75 7.74 15.69
CA MET A 19 -8.52 8.36 16.16
C MET A 19 -7.46 8.12 15.08
N TYR A 20 -7.07 9.18 14.37
CA TYR A 20 -5.98 9.13 13.39
C TYR A 20 -4.68 8.85 14.14
N VAL A 21 -4.41 7.58 14.43
CA VAL A 21 -3.06 7.14 14.78
C VAL A 21 -2.26 7.33 13.49
N TYR A 22 -1.53 8.43 13.39
CA TYR A 22 -0.59 8.69 12.31
C TYR A 22 0.37 7.51 12.23
N ARG A 23 0.04 6.55 11.36
CA ARG A 23 0.88 5.38 11.11
C ARG A 23 2.10 5.90 10.37
N LEU A 24 3.19 6.10 11.11
CA LEU A 24 4.47 6.51 10.55
C LEU A 24 4.87 5.55 9.41
N ASP A 25 5.34 6.14 8.32
CA ASP A 25 5.74 5.45 7.08
C ASP A 25 6.91 4.48 7.36
N ARG A 26 6.97 3.37 6.62
CA ARG A 26 8.08 2.40 6.76
C ARG A 26 9.36 2.84 6.05
N PHE A 27 9.26 3.79 5.14
CA PHE A 27 10.33 4.27 4.29
C PHE A 27 10.76 5.70 4.63
N ILE A 28 9.94 6.46 5.37
CA ILE A 28 10.27 7.81 5.81
C ILE A 28 10.71 7.76 7.29
N THR A 29 11.96 8.13 7.55
CA THR A 29 12.50 8.20 8.91
C THR A 29 11.82 9.30 9.71
N ASN A 30 11.50 9.02 10.98
CA ASN A 30 11.01 10.03 11.88
C ASN A 30 12.18 10.92 12.36
N ARG A 31 12.18 12.18 11.92
CA ARG A 31 13.19 13.19 12.27
C ARG A 31 13.25 13.46 13.78
N SER A 32 12.13 13.44 14.52
CA SER A 32 12.15 13.72 15.96
C SER A 32 12.72 12.58 16.80
N ALA A 33 12.66 11.35 16.28
CA ALA A 33 13.16 10.16 16.97
C ALA A 33 14.62 9.79 16.61
N MET A 34 15.22 10.50 15.65
CA MET A 34 16.55 10.18 15.11
C MET A 34 17.63 11.10 15.70
N ASP A 35 18.73 10.49 16.14
CA ASP A 35 19.95 11.20 16.54
C ASP A 35 20.83 11.44 15.31
N PHE A 36 20.77 12.66 14.77
CA PHE A 36 21.49 13.04 13.55
C PHE A 36 23.01 13.08 13.76
N ASP A 37 23.47 13.48 14.94
CA ASP A 37 24.90 13.60 15.24
C ASP A 37 25.54 12.22 15.35
N PHE A 38 24.85 11.29 16.01
CA PHE A 38 25.26 9.88 16.05
C PHE A 38 25.28 9.24 14.66
N ALA A 39 24.24 9.45 13.85
CA ALA A 39 24.16 8.91 12.50
C ALA A 39 25.31 9.43 11.63
N HIS A 40 25.59 10.73 11.69
CA HIS A 40 26.70 11.35 10.97
C HIS A 40 28.05 10.79 11.41
N TYR A 41 28.29 10.69 12.73
CA TYR A 41 29.51 10.11 13.29
C TYR A 41 29.75 8.68 12.80
N MET A 42 28.72 7.82 12.83
CA MET A 42 28.85 6.42 12.41
C MET A 42 29.14 6.26 10.92
N LEU A 43 28.57 7.11 10.06
CA LEU A 43 28.87 7.14 8.63
C LEU A 43 30.30 7.62 8.35
N MET A 44 30.75 8.67 9.05
CA MET A 44 32.08 9.25 8.86
C MET A 44 33.20 8.40 9.44
N LYS A 45 32.98 7.76 10.61
CA LYS A 45 33.96 6.85 11.24
C LYS A 45 34.31 5.67 10.35
N ARG A 46 33.34 5.15 9.58
CA ARG A 46 33.55 4.03 8.65
C ARG A 46 34.44 4.42 7.46
N MET A 47 34.44 5.68 7.05
CA MET A 47 35.32 6.20 5.99
C MET A 47 36.75 6.48 6.49
N LYS A 48 36.93 6.73 7.79
CA LYS A 48 38.21 7.11 8.39
C LYS A 48 39.01 5.93 8.97
N LYS A 49 38.82 4.70 8.44
CA LYS A 49 39.60 3.52 8.85
C LYS A 49 40.99 3.54 8.19
N GLY A 50 41.76 4.59 8.47
CA GLY A 50 43.17 4.72 8.13
C GLY A 50 43.93 5.19 9.36
N LYS A 51 44.60 4.24 10.03
CA LYS A 51 45.63 4.39 11.08
C LYS A 51 45.36 5.40 12.21
N ASP A 52 44.96 4.89 13.38
CA ASP A 52 45.30 5.53 14.65
C ASP A 52 45.70 4.43 15.66
N ASN A 53 47.01 4.31 15.93
CA ASN A 53 47.56 3.56 17.07
C ASN A 53 47.32 4.42 18.31
N LEU A 54 46.44 4.01 19.22
CA LEU A 54 46.11 4.79 20.42
C LEU A 54 46.29 3.95 21.68
N ASP A 55 46.85 4.61 22.70
CA ASP A 55 47.29 4.07 23.98
C ASP A 55 46.12 3.50 24.82
N ALA A 56 46.40 2.48 25.66
CA ALA A 56 45.40 1.68 26.37
C ALA A 56 44.54 2.52 27.34
N ARG A 57 45.13 3.58 27.92
CA ARG A 57 44.45 4.52 28.83
C ARG A 57 43.43 5.40 28.10
N SER A 58 43.69 5.73 26.84
CA SER A 58 42.74 6.43 25.97
C SER A 58 41.59 5.53 25.54
N GLN A 59 41.76 4.21 25.57
CA GLN A 59 40.70 3.27 25.19
C GLN A 59 39.63 3.11 26.27
N ALA A 60 40.02 3.04 27.55
CA ALA A 60 39.09 3.00 28.68
C ALA A 60 38.18 4.25 28.72
N TYR A 61 38.77 5.44 28.65
CA TYR A 61 38.01 6.71 28.61
C TYR A 61 37.05 6.78 27.41
N ARG A 62 37.45 6.25 26.25
CA ARG A 62 36.58 6.18 25.07
C ARG A 62 35.42 5.20 25.24
N ASN A 63 35.62 4.11 25.97
CA ASN A 63 34.57 3.15 26.27
C ASN A 63 33.54 3.76 27.23
N ASP A 64 33.99 4.45 28.28
CA ASP A 64 33.11 5.14 29.24
C ASP A 64 32.27 6.22 28.53
N LEU A 65 32.90 7.02 27.66
CA LEU A 65 32.18 7.98 26.84
C LEU A 65 31.22 7.32 25.86
N ALA A 66 31.58 6.17 25.27
CA ALA A 66 30.70 5.45 24.37
C ALA A 66 29.47 4.89 25.07
N GLU A 67 29.62 4.48 26.34
CA GLU A 67 28.52 4.05 27.19
C GLU A 67 27.60 5.23 27.55
N ILE A 68 28.16 6.34 28.05
CA ILE A 68 27.39 7.53 28.45
C ILE A 68 26.64 8.14 27.26
N LEU A 69 27.28 8.20 26.09
CA LEU A 69 26.69 8.76 24.87
C LEU A 69 25.78 7.75 24.14
N GLY A 70 25.59 6.54 24.68
CA GLY A 70 24.73 5.52 24.08
C GLY A 70 25.18 5.07 22.68
N LEU A 71 26.49 5.14 22.39
CA LEU A 71 27.08 4.76 21.09
C LEU A 71 27.04 3.25 20.81
N ASN A 72 26.55 2.46 21.78
CA ASN A 72 26.32 1.02 21.67
C ASN A 72 25.14 0.65 20.75
N ARG A 73 24.41 1.65 20.23
CA ARG A 73 23.29 1.45 19.32
C ARG A 73 23.76 1.02 17.93
N SER A 74 23.16 -0.03 17.37
CA SER A 74 23.49 -0.54 16.04
C SER A 74 22.72 0.14 14.91
N ARG A 75 21.69 0.94 15.22
CA ARG A 75 20.79 1.57 14.24
C ARG A 75 21.01 3.08 14.20
N ILE A 76 21.26 3.61 13.01
CA ILE A 76 21.41 5.05 12.75
C ILE A 76 20.12 5.73 12.29
N LEU A 77 19.12 4.95 11.84
CA LEU A 77 17.81 5.46 11.38
C LEU A 77 16.70 5.04 12.35
N ALA A 78 15.85 6.00 12.73
CA ALA A 78 14.65 5.76 13.53
C ALA A 78 13.40 5.97 12.66
N PHE A 79 12.61 4.91 12.47
CA PHE A 79 11.32 4.97 11.75
C PHE A 79 10.12 5.04 12.71
N LYS A 80 10.36 4.76 13.99
CA LYS A 80 9.39 4.81 15.07
C LYS A 80 10.08 5.42 16.28
N GLU A 81 9.32 6.14 17.10
CA GLU A 81 9.78 6.51 18.43
C GLU A 81 10.13 5.23 19.18
N SER A 82 11.36 5.15 19.66
CA SER A 82 11.73 4.06 20.56
C SER A 82 10.92 4.27 21.84
N PRO A 83 10.22 3.24 22.35
CA PRO A 83 9.47 3.40 23.59
C PRO A 83 10.41 3.96 24.66
N PRO A 84 9.98 4.96 25.45
CA PRO A 84 10.81 5.47 26.54
C PRO A 84 11.21 4.27 27.40
N THR A 85 12.50 4.21 27.76
CA THR A 85 13.03 3.14 28.62
C THR A 85 12.09 2.99 29.80
N PRO A 86 11.55 1.79 30.07
CA PRO A 86 10.63 1.60 31.17
C PRO A 86 11.31 2.11 32.44
N VAL A 87 10.74 3.14 33.05
CA VAL A 87 11.07 3.45 34.43
C VAL A 87 10.37 2.37 35.24
N ASP A 88 11.14 1.49 35.87
CA ASP A 88 10.66 0.32 36.63
C ASP A 88 9.79 0.72 37.83
N LEU A 89 8.55 1.13 37.58
CA LEU A 89 7.59 1.51 38.61
C LEU A 89 6.24 0.78 38.48
N ILE A 90 6.13 -0.27 37.66
CA ILE A 90 4.90 -1.07 37.57
C ILE A 90 5.23 -2.57 37.63
N PRO A 91 4.63 -3.35 38.56
CA PRO A 91 4.82 -4.80 38.65
C PRO A 91 4.44 -5.54 37.35
N HIS A 92 5.27 -6.52 37.02
CA HIS A 92 5.42 -7.20 35.72
C HIS A 92 4.28 -8.15 35.31
N GLU A 93 3.14 -8.13 36.00
CA GLU A 93 2.08 -9.15 35.86
C GLU A 93 0.90 -8.72 34.98
N LEU A 94 0.73 -7.42 34.69
CA LEU A 94 -0.39 -6.93 33.87
C LEU A 94 0.02 -6.55 32.43
N SER A 95 1.31 -6.58 32.12
CA SER A 95 1.88 -6.12 30.84
C SER A 95 1.83 -7.17 29.72
N PHE A 96 1.71 -8.47 30.03
CA PHE A 96 1.69 -9.52 29.00
C PHE A 96 0.35 -9.66 28.26
N SER A 97 -0.77 -9.30 28.89
CA SER A 97 -2.10 -9.51 28.30
C SER A 97 -2.48 -8.46 27.24
N LEU A 98 -1.90 -7.26 27.28
CA LEU A 98 -2.21 -6.18 26.32
C LEU A 98 -1.34 -6.21 25.05
N LEU A 99 -0.22 -6.94 25.06
CA LEU A 99 0.71 -7.01 23.92
C LEU A 99 0.35 -8.10 22.89
N GLN A 100 -0.71 -8.88 23.12
CA GLN A 100 -1.20 -9.90 22.19
C GLN A 100 -2.27 -9.43 21.20
N LEU A 101 -2.49 -8.11 21.05
CA LEU A 101 -3.09 -7.59 19.83
C LEU A 101 -2.06 -7.68 18.69
N LYS A 102 -1.81 -8.93 18.24
CA LYS A 102 -1.26 -9.19 16.91
C LYS A 102 -2.14 -8.41 15.96
N HIS A 103 -1.64 -7.29 15.46
CA HIS A 103 -2.15 -6.68 14.24
C HIS A 103 -1.85 -7.65 13.10
N THR A 104 -2.60 -8.76 13.04
CA THR A 104 -2.83 -9.46 11.79
C THR A 104 -3.53 -8.43 10.92
N ARG A 105 -2.78 -7.80 10.01
CA ARG A 105 -3.40 -7.06 8.92
C ARG A 105 -4.36 -8.05 8.29
N THR A 106 -5.66 -7.83 8.48
CA THR A 106 -6.70 -8.56 7.77
C THR A 106 -6.43 -8.29 6.30
N GLN A 107 -5.80 -9.25 5.63
CA GLN A 107 -5.66 -9.18 4.19
C GLN A 107 -7.08 -9.24 3.63
N ARG A 108 -7.44 -8.23 2.86
CA ARG A 108 -8.73 -8.22 2.16
C ARG A 108 -8.76 -9.45 1.26
N HIS A 109 -9.75 -10.31 1.47
CA HIS A 109 -10.03 -11.40 0.56
C HIS A 109 -10.54 -10.83 -0.77
N ILE A 110 -9.84 -11.15 -1.86
CA ILE A 110 -10.27 -10.85 -3.24
C ILE A 110 -10.70 -12.19 -3.84
N PRO A 111 -11.99 -12.37 -4.17
CA PRO A 111 -12.46 -13.56 -4.86
C PRO A 111 -11.61 -13.82 -6.11
N GLN A 112 -11.15 -15.05 -6.29
CA GLN A 112 -10.39 -15.47 -7.47
C GLN A 112 -11.32 -15.83 -8.64
N THR A 113 -12.62 -15.94 -8.37
CA THR A 113 -13.65 -16.25 -9.35
C THR A 113 -14.36 -14.98 -9.79
N PRO A 114 -14.74 -14.88 -11.07
CA PRO A 114 -15.58 -13.80 -11.56
C PRO A 114 -16.95 -13.84 -10.89
N GLU A 115 -17.54 -12.68 -10.67
CA GLU A 115 -18.91 -12.59 -10.14
C GLU A 115 -19.93 -12.80 -11.25
N MET A 116 -19.64 -12.25 -12.42
CA MET A 116 -20.50 -12.37 -13.59
C MET A 116 -19.66 -12.49 -14.84
N VAL A 117 -20.19 -13.27 -15.77
CA VAL A 117 -19.54 -13.53 -17.05
C VAL A 117 -20.55 -13.29 -18.15
N LEU A 118 -20.18 -12.42 -19.08
CA LEU A 118 -21.00 -12.09 -20.26
C LEU A 118 -20.39 -12.73 -21.50
N ASP A 119 -21.25 -13.27 -22.34
CA ASP A 119 -20.84 -13.75 -23.65
C ASP A 119 -20.64 -12.55 -24.57
N ALA A 120 -19.53 -12.59 -25.29
CA ALA A 120 -19.11 -11.58 -26.26
C ALA A 120 -18.55 -12.35 -27.46
N SER A 121 -19.44 -13.11 -28.08
CA SER A 121 -19.25 -13.62 -29.43
C SER A 121 -19.06 -12.39 -30.33
N GLU A 122 -18.11 -12.41 -31.27
CA GLU A 122 -17.86 -11.28 -32.21
C GLU A 122 -17.08 -10.07 -31.64
N LEU A 123 -16.47 -10.20 -30.46
CA LEU A 123 -15.46 -9.23 -30.03
C LEU A 123 -14.20 -9.36 -30.90
N LEU A 124 -13.77 -8.26 -31.51
CA LEU A 124 -12.56 -8.23 -32.33
C LEU A 124 -11.30 -8.31 -31.45
N ASP A 125 -10.39 -9.21 -31.79
CA ASP A 125 -9.10 -9.42 -31.11
C ASP A 125 -8.00 -8.52 -31.71
N ASP A 126 -8.16 -7.21 -31.56
CA ASP A 126 -7.16 -6.21 -31.96
C ASP A 126 -6.83 -5.30 -30.77
N TYR A 127 -5.55 -5.26 -30.42
CA TYR A 127 -5.03 -4.49 -29.27
C TYR A 127 -5.19 -2.97 -29.44
N SER A 128 -5.39 -2.50 -30.68
CA SER A 128 -5.48 -1.09 -31.03
C SER A 128 -6.89 -0.52 -30.81
N LEU A 129 -7.87 -1.37 -30.49
CA LEU A 129 -9.27 -1.00 -30.35
C LEU A 129 -9.67 -0.81 -28.88
N ASN A 130 -10.58 0.12 -28.63
CA ASN A 130 -11.14 0.36 -27.30
C ASN A 130 -12.66 0.06 -27.27
N LEU A 131 -12.99 -1.23 -27.23
CA LEU A 131 -14.35 -1.72 -27.50
C LEU A 131 -15.27 -1.78 -26.26
N LEU A 132 -14.82 -1.33 -25.09
CA LEU A 132 -15.59 -1.44 -23.85
C LEU A 132 -15.41 -0.20 -22.99
N ASP A 133 -16.52 0.35 -22.53
CA ASP A 133 -16.52 1.42 -21.52
C ASP A 133 -17.62 1.22 -20.48
N TRP A 134 -17.37 1.67 -19.24
CA TRP A 134 -18.34 1.56 -18.14
C TRP A 134 -18.72 2.93 -17.63
N SER A 135 -19.97 3.30 -17.89
CA SER A 135 -20.52 4.59 -17.48
C SER A 135 -20.66 4.72 -15.96
N SER A 136 -20.67 5.97 -15.50
CA SER A 136 -21.01 6.31 -14.10
C SER A 136 -22.46 5.97 -13.72
N SER A 137 -23.34 5.77 -14.71
CA SER A 137 -24.73 5.31 -14.52
C SER A 137 -24.85 3.79 -14.39
N ASN A 138 -23.72 3.08 -14.23
CA ASN A 138 -23.68 1.62 -14.07
C ASN A 138 -24.15 0.87 -15.33
N VAL A 139 -23.95 1.47 -16.50
CA VAL A 139 -24.23 0.86 -17.81
C VAL A 139 -22.90 0.58 -18.51
N LEU A 140 -22.72 -0.66 -18.94
CA LEU A 140 -21.57 -1.10 -19.71
C LEU A 140 -21.89 -0.98 -21.20
N SER A 141 -21.06 -0.24 -21.94
CA SER A 141 -21.09 -0.25 -23.41
C SER A 141 -20.07 -1.26 -23.93
N VAL A 142 -20.50 -2.09 -24.87
CA VAL A 142 -19.65 -3.10 -25.52
C VAL A 142 -19.87 -3.02 -27.02
N ALA A 143 -18.81 -2.77 -27.77
CA ALA A 143 -18.80 -2.84 -29.22
C ALA A 143 -18.44 -4.26 -29.68
N LEU A 144 -19.39 -4.90 -30.38
CA LEU A 144 -19.23 -6.20 -31.03
C LEU A 144 -19.33 -5.96 -32.54
N GLU A 145 -18.20 -6.12 -33.25
CA GLU A 145 -18.11 -5.86 -34.69
C GLU A 145 -18.68 -4.49 -35.12
N ASN A 146 -19.87 -4.47 -35.73
CA ASN A 146 -20.57 -3.28 -36.23
C ASN A 146 -21.63 -2.73 -35.26
N THR A 147 -21.82 -3.39 -34.11
CA THR A 147 -22.96 -3.14 -33.21
C THR A 147 -22.48 -2.75 -31.81
N VAL A 148 -23.09 -1.73 -31.22
CA VAL A 148 -22.90 -1.37 -29.81
C VAL A 148 -24.07 -1.90 -28.99
N TYR A 149 -23.73 -2.69 -27.97
CA TYR A 149 -24.67 -3.14 -26.95
C TYR A 149 -24.45 -2.36 -25.65
N LEU A 150 -25.56 -2.07 -24.97
CA LEU A 150 -25.59 -1.53 -23.62
C LEU A 150 -26.10 -2.60 -22.68
N TRP A 151 -25.36 -2.83 -21.59
CA TRP A 151 -25.76 -3.71 -20.51
C TRP A 151 -25.89 -2.90 -19.22
N ASP A 152 -27.11 -2.79 -18.69
CA ASP A 152 -27.36 -2.11 -17.42
C ASP A 152 -27.14 -3.09 -16.26
N ALA A 153 -26.12 -2.82 -15.44
CA ALA A 153 -25.73 -3.71 -14.36
C ALA A 153 -26.72 -3.72 -13.18
N SER A 154 -27.64 -2.76 -13.12
CA SER A 154 -28.62 -2.61 -12.05
C SER A 154 -29.82 -3.54 -12.23
N ASN A 155 -30.33 -3.63 -13.47
CA ASN A 155 -31.46 -4.49 -13.82
C ASN A 155 -31.04 -5.72 -14.65
N LYS A 156 -29.76 -5.80 -15.04
CA LYS A 156 -29.18 -6.85 -15.91
C LYS A 156 -29.81 -6.92 -17.30
N SER A 157 -30.38 -5.83 -17.78
CA SER A 157 -30.98 -5.74 -19.11
C SER A 157 -29.91 -5.46 -20.17
N VAL A 158 -30.17 -5.93 -21.39
CA VAL A 158 -29.33 -5.71 -22.57
C VAL A 158 -30.17 -4.95 -23.59
N SER A 159 -29.62 -3.89 -24.17
CA SER A 159 -30.23 -3.17 -25.29
C SER A 159 -29.20 -2.88 -26.38
N GLU A 160 -29.62 -3.00 -27.63
CA GLU A 160 -28.82 -2.57 -28.77
C GLU A 160 -28.94 -1.04 -28.93
N LEU A 161 -27.81 -0.35 -28.99
CA LEU A 161 -27.76 1.12 -29.13
C LEU A 161 -27.69 1.54 -30.59
N LEU A 162 -26.79 0.91 -31.34
CA LEU A 162 -26.45 1.29 -32.71
C LEU A 162 -25.89 0.08 -33.45
N THR A 163 -26.30 -0.08 -34.71
CA THR A 163 -25.65 -0.96 -35.68
C THR A 163 -25.20 -0.11 -36.87
N THR A 164 -23.91 -0.20 -37.24
CA THR A 164 -23.35 0.48 -38.41
C THR A 164 -23.45 -0.41 -39.65
N ASN A 165 -23.47 0.21 -40.85
CA ASN A 165 -23.44 -0.53 -42.10
C ASN A 165 -22.04 -1.12 -42.34
N ASN A 166 -21.97 -2.28 -42.99
CA ASN A 166 -20.71 -2.98 -43.27
C ASN A 166 -19.72 -2.16 -44.12
N GLU A 167 -20.20 -1.18 -44.88
CA GLU A 167 -19.39 -0.27 -45.70
C GLU A 167 -18.52 0.67 -44.86
N ASN A 168 -18.93 0.96 -43.62
CA ASN A 168 -18.28 1.94 -42.73
C ASN A 168 -17.17 1.31 -41.87
N GLY A 169 -17.01 -0.02 -41.93
CA GLY A 169 -16.09 -0.77 -41.09
C GLY A 169 -16.61 -0.98 -39.65
N PRO A 170 -15.90 -1.81 -38.86
CA PRO A 170 -16.29 -2.11 -37.49
C PRO A 170 -16.07 -0.91 -36.56
N ILE A 171 -16.73 -0.95 -35.42
CA ILE A 171 -16.59 0.06 -34.38
C ILE A 171 -15.21 -0.07 -33.74
N THR A 172 -14.50 1.04 -33.59
CA THR A 172 -13.12 1.05 -33.11
C THR A 172 -12.95 1.58 -31.69
N SER A 173 -13.89 2.39 -31.19
CA SER A 173 -13.85 2.94 -29.84
C SER A 173 -15.24 3.27 -29.29
N VAL A 174 -15.44 3.08 -27.98
CA VAL A 174 -16.60 3.56 -27.19
C VAL A 174 -16.14 4.29 -25.92
N SER A 175 -16.92 5.26 -25.43
CA SER A 175 -16.66 6.09 -24.22
C SER A 175 -17.92 6.77 -23.71
#